data_AF-A0A370KI22-F1
#
_entry.id   AF-A0A370KI22-F1
#
_cell.length_a   1.000
_cell.length_b   1.000
_cell.length_c   1.000
_cell.angle_alpha   90.00
_cell.angle_beta   90.00
_cell.angle_gamma   90.00
#
_symmetry.space_group_name_H-M   'P 1'
#
loop_
_entity.id
_entity.type
_entity.pdbx_description
1 polymer ?
#
loop_
_entity_poly.entity_id
_entity_poly.type
_entity_poly.pdbx_seq_one_letter_code
_entity_poly.pdbx_strand_id
1 'polypeptide(L)'
;MFNPTKLALSGMAAILKRVQGNTSLQTMLFNAVRLNRPQIADLIVNDDVSFLSYCLARRAWSRAQILQDLWVCFELYEMRGGYFVEFGSTNGLKNSNTWLLETKFGWSGILAEPNPIWHSELALNRIAHIDHRCVSSRSDTTVKFLATDFSDPELSSIVEFSGDDHFSEIRSRGTAIEVDTVSLGDLLNSYDAPDVINYLSVDTEGSELDILSAYGFDRRFDLISVENNPKTEQMIEELLRGKGYRRVYQQFSQWDGWYVSKELRKRQTIEVVAPAS
;
A
#
# COMPACT_ATOMS: atom_id res chain seq x y z
N MET A 1 -24.58 23.82 -3.19
CA MET A 1 -24.59 22.66 -4.11
C MET A 1 -24.92 21.41 -3.28
N PHE A 2 -25.95 20.65 -3.66
CA PHE A 2 -26.34 19.41 -2.96
C PHE A 2 -25.29 18.33 -3.22
N ASN A 3 -24.67 17.78 -2.17
CA ASN A 3 -23.69 16.70 -2.29
C ASN A 3 -24.33 15.39 -1.80
N PRO A 4 -24.78 14.50 -2.71
CA PRO A 4 -25.48 13.27 -2.35
C PRO A 4 -24.61 12.32 -1.52
N THR A 5 -23.29 12.29 -1.75
CA THR A 5 -22.33 11.49 -0.98
C THR A 5 -22.27 11.93 0.48
N LYS A 6 -22.23 13.25 0.73
CA LYS A 6 -22.23 13.81 2.08
C LYS A 6 -23.52 13.47 2.84
N LEU A 7 -24.66 13.47 2.14
CA LEU A 7 -25.96 13.09 2.72
C LEU A 7 -25.99 11.60 3.09
N ALA A 8 -25.51 10.71 2.20
CA ALA A 8 -25.43 9.28 2.45
C ALA A 8 -24.51 8.95 3.64
N LEU A 9 -23.31 9.54 3.70
CA LEU A 9 -22.37 9.38 4.82
C LEU A 9 -22.97 9.87 6.15
N SER A 10 -23.69 10.99 6.12
CA SER A 10 -24.37 11.53 7.30
C SER A 10 -25.48 10.59 7.80
N GLY A 11 -26.21 9.96 6.88
CA GLY A 11 -27.22 8.93 7.20
C GLY A 11 -26.60 7.70 7.86
N MET A 12 -25.52 7.16 7.29
CA MET A 12 -24.80 6.03 7.88
C MET A 12 -24.23 6.36 9.27
N ALA A 13 -23.64 7.55 9.42
CA ALA A 13 -23.13 8.01 10.71
C ALA A 13 -24.25 8.14 11.75
N ALA A 14 -25.45 8.59 11.35
CA ALA A 14 -26.60 8.65 12.25
C ALA A 14 -27.06 7.24 12.71
N ILE A 15 -27.05 6.25 11.81
CA ILE A 15 -27.35 4.86 12.15
C ILE A 15 -26.32 4.32 13.15
N LEU A 16 -25.02 4.51 12.88
CA LEU A 16 -23.95 4.07 13.78
C LEU A 16 -24.04 4.75 15.16
N LYS A 17 -24.31 6.07 15.21
CA LYS A 17 -24.53 6.80 16.46
C LYS A 17 -25.75 6.28 17.23
N ARG A 18 -26.82 5.90 16.51
CA ARG A 18 -28.01 5.29 17.14
C ARG A 18 -27.68 3.93 17.76
N VAL A 19 -26.86 3.12 17.10
CA VAL A 19 -26.34 1.87 17.68
C VAL A 19 -25.44 2.17 18.88
N GLN A 20 -24.51 3.11 18.76
CA GLN A 20 -23.59 3.51 19.83
C GLN A 20 -24.32 4.02 21.10
N GLY A 21 -25.43 4.73 20.92
CA GLY A 21 -26.21 5.29 22.03
C GLY A 21 -27.28 4.35 22.62
N ASN A 22 -27.42 3.11 22.14
CA ASN A 22 -28.51 2.21 22.53
C ASN A 22 -28.01 0.82 22.94
N THR A 23 -27.94 0.56 24.24
CA THR A 23 -27.46 -0.70 24.84
C THR A 23 -28.27 -1.93 24.40
N SER A 24 -29.58 -1.78 24.15
CA SER A 24 -30.43 -2.88 23.70
C SER A 24 -30.07 -3.30 22.26
N LEU A 25 -29.89 -2.32 21.37
CA LEU A 25 -29.43 -2.57 19.99
C LEU A 25 -28.02 -3.16 19.96
N GLN A 26 -27.12 -2.69 20.83
CA GLN A 26 -25.77 -3.26 20.97
C GLN A 26 -25.83 -4.72 21.39
N THR A 27 -26.61 -5.03 22.43
CA THR A 27 -26.80 -6.41 22.92
C THR A 27 -27.39 -7.30 21.83
N MET A 28 -28.36 -6.78 21.07
CA MET A 28 -28.97 -7.51 19.96
C MET A 28 -27.93 -7.84 18.87
N LEU A 29 -27.17 -6.85 18.41
CA LEU A 29 -26.13 -7.04 17.38
C LEU A 29 -25.01 -7.96 17.86
N PHE A 30 -24.54 -7.79 19.10
CA PHE A 30 -23.55 -8.66 19.69
C PHE A 30 -24.02 -10.12 19.73
N ASN A 31 -25.27 -10.36 20.15
CA ASN A 31 -25.84 -11.71 20.14
C ASN A 31 -26.05 -12.26 18.73
N ALA A 32 -26.35 -11.41 17.76
CA ALA A 32 -26.43 -11.83 16.36
C ALA A 32 -25.07 -12.36 15.87
N VAL A 33 -23.97 -11.67 16.21
CA VAL A 33 -22.61 -12.10 15.87
C VAL A 33 -22.23 -13.36 16.66
N ARG A 34 -22.38 -13.35 17.99
CA ARG A 34 -22.00 -14.46 18.88
C ARG A 34 -22.69 -15.78 18.52
N LEU A 35 -23.94 -15.73 18.06
CA LEU A 35 -24.74 -16.90 17.72
C LEU A 35 -24.74 -17.20 16.21
N ASN A 36 -23.90 -16.51 15.42
CA ASN A 36 -23.84 -16.63 13.97
C ASN A 36 -25.23 -16.64 13.32
N ARG A 37 -26.07 -15.67 13.71
CA ARG A 37 -27.48 -15.64 13.29
C ARG A 37 -27.56 -15.53 11.76
N PRO A 38 -28.46 -16.29 11.08
CA PRO A 38 -28.52 -16.32 9.62
C PRO A 38 -28.68 -14.95 8.95
N GLN A 39 -29.28 -13.98 9.65
CA GLN A 39 -29.50 -12.62 9.15
C GLN A 39 -28.19 -11.85 8.88
N ILE A 40 -27.08 -12.24 9.52
CA ILE A 40 -25.80 -11.55 9.36
C ILE A 40 -24.62 -12.48 9.05
N ALA A 41 -24.84 -13.80 9.00
CA ALA A 41 -23.78 -14.79 8.79
C ALA A 41 -22.96 -14.49 7.52
N ASP A 42 -23.63 -14.15 6.41
CA ASP A 42 -22.97 -13.82 5.14
C ASP A 42 -22.09 -12.56 5.25
N LEU A 43 -22.47 -11.60 6.10
CA LEU A 43 -21.67 -10.38 6.34
C LEU A 43 -20.41 -10.69 7.15
N ILE A 44 -20.47 -11.66 8.07
CA ILE A 44 -19.33 -12.03 8.94
C ILE A 44 -18.20 -12.65 8.12
N VAL A 45 -18.53 -13.45 7.11
CA VAL A 45 -17.54 -14.12 6.26
C VAL A 45 -17.18 -13.35 5.00
N ASN A 46 -17.79 -12.18 4.77
CA ASN A 46 -17.50 -11.35 3.62
C ASN A 46 -16.18 -10.58 3.83
N ASP A 47 -15.25 -10.75 2.89
CA ASP A 47 -13.93 -10.11 2.90
C ASP A 47 -14.00 -8.58 2.97
N ASP A 48 -14.90 -7.97 2.20
CA ASP A 48 -15.00 -6.52 2.08
C ASP A 48 -15.55 -5.91 3.38
N VAL A 49 -16.58 -6.54 3.95
CA VAL A 49 -17.14 -6.13 5.25
C VAL A 49 -16.10 -6.32 6.36
N SER A 50 -15.36 -7.44 6.33
CA SER A 50 -14.30 -7.73 7.30
C SER A 50 -13.18 -6.71 7.21
N PHE A 51 -12.73 -6.38 6.01
CA PHE A 51 -11.67 -5.40 5.80
C PHE A 51 -12.12 -3.97 6.16
N LEU A 52 -13.32 -3.55 5.77
CA LEU A 52 -13.87 -2.25 6.20
C LEU A 52 -13.98 -2.15 7.73
N SER A 53 -14.43 -3.22 8.38
CA SER A 53 -14.50 -3.29 9.85
C SER A 53 -13.11 -3.21 10.48
N TYR A 54 -12.13 -3.89 9.88
CA TYR A 54 -10.73 -3.84 10.29
C TYR A 54 -10.17 -2.42 10.20
N CYS A 55 -10.38 -1.74 9.07
CA CYS A 55 -9.99 -0.35 8.84
C CYS A 55 -10.64 0.61 9.83
N LEU A 56 -11.96 0.47 10.07
CA LEU A 56 -12.67 1.30 11.04
C LEU A 56 -12.09 1.16 12.45
N ALA A 57 -11.80 -0.06 12.88
CA ALA A 57 -11.26 -0.34 14.21
C ALA A 57 -9.81 0.13 14.40
N ARG A 58 -9.04 0.25 13.31
CA ARG A 58 -7.58 0.48 13.35
C ARG A 58 -7.12 1.74 12.62
N ARG A 59 -8.05 2.60 12.19
CA ARG A 59 -7.75 3.82 11.43
C ARG A 59 -6.67 4.69 12.09
N ALA A 60 -6.63 4.74 13.43
CA ALA A 60 -5.66 5.53 14.18
C ALA A 60 -4.21 5.00 14.11
N TRP A 61 -4.01 3.76 13.65
CA TRP A 61 -2.68 3.17 13.48
C TRP A 61 -2.02 3.59 12.17
N SER A 62 -2.84 3.81 11.13
CA SER A 62 -2.37 3.97 9.76
C SER A 62 -1.73 5.34 9.51
N ARG A 63 -0.63 5.33 8.76
CA ARG A 63 0.01 6.52 8.18
C ARG A 63 -0.12 6.55 6.66
N ALA A 64 -0.46 5.43 6.04
CA ALA A 64 -0.65 5.29 4.61
C ALA A 64 -1.80 6.16 4.08
N GLN A 65 -1.64 6.67 2.86
CA GLN A 65 -2.60 7.61 2.25
C GLN A 65 -3.96 6.95 1.99
N ILE A 66 -3.96 5.69 1.56
CA ILE A 66 -5.17 4.91 1.25
C ILE A 66 -5.22 3.59 2.03
N LEU A 67 -4.61 3.57 3.22
CA LEU A 67 -4.63 2.46 4.17
C LEU A 67 -3.94 1.18 3.65
N GLN A 68 -2.94 1.30 2.77
CA GLN A 68 -2.15 0.16 2.28
C GLN A 68 -1.53 -0.63 3.45
N ASP A 69 -1.02 0.07 4.45
CA ASP A 69 -0.46 -0.54 5.67
C ASP A 69 -1.48 -1.41 6.43
N LEU A 70 -2.75 -0.99 6.51
CA LEU A 70 -3.82 -1.79 7.12
C LEU A 70 -4.27 -2.95 6.22
N TRP A 71 -4.24 -2.80 4.90
CA TRP A 71 -4.46 -3.91 3.98
C TRP A 71 -3.41 -5.01 4.16
N VAL A 72 -2.14 -4.64 4.25
CA VAL A 72 -1.04 -5.57 4.52
C VAL A 72 -1.24 -6.28 5.85
N CYS A 73 -1.56 -5.53 6.91
CA CYS A 73 -1.83 -6.14 8.21
C CYS A 73 -3.06 -7.07 8.17
N PHE A 74 -4.10 -6.73 7.41
CA PHE A 74 -5.29 -7.55 7.29
C PHE A 74 -5.01 -8.87 6.56
N GLU A 75 -4.36 -8.82 5.40
CA GLU A 75 -4.06 -10.03 4.60
C GLU A 75 -3.02 -10.94 5.25
N LEU A 76 -2.12 -10.38 6.09
CA LEU A 76 -1.10 -11.15 6.80
C LEU A 76 -1.44 -11.41 8.27
N TYR A 77 -2.71 -11.24 8.67
CA TYR A 77 -3.18 -11.53 10.01
C TYR A 77 -2.33 -10.87 11.12
N GLU A 78 -1.98 -9.60 10.93
CA GLU A 78 -1.16 -8.81 11.85
C GLU A 78 0.22 -9.44 12.14
N MET A 79 0.81 -10.10 11.13
CA MET A 79 2.15 -10.70 11.18
C MET A 79 3.18 -9.75 11.81
N ARG A 80 4.07 -10.32 12.63
CA ARG A 80 5.22 -9.63 13.23
C ARG A 80 6.52 -10.10 12.61
N GLY A 81 7.51 -9.22 12.55
CA GLY A 81 8.85 -9.55 12.05
C GLY A 81 8.91 -9.89 10.56
N GLY A 82 8.00 -9.32 9.75
CA GLY A 82 8.06 -9.47 8.29
C GLY A 82 9.14 -8.59 7.66
N TYR A 83 9.27 -8.71 6.33
CA TYR A 83 10.18 -7.89 5.53
C TYR A 83 9.42 -7.05 4.50
N PHE A 84 9.75 -5.76 4.40
CA PHE A 84 9.16 -4.86 3.40
C PHE A 84 10.21 -4.21 2.49
N VAL A 85 9.75 -3.75 1.33
CA VAL A 85 10.48 -2.81 0.46
C VAL A 85 9.53 -1.70 0.03
N GLU A 86 9.96 -0.45 0.12
CA GLU A 86 9.18 0.74 -0.27
C GLU A 86 10.01 1.67 -1.15
N PHE A 87 9.46 2.03 -2.30
CA PHE A 87 9.98 3.09 -3.18
C PHE A 87 9.19 4.38 -2.94
N GLY A 88 9.79 5.54 -3.18
CA GLY A 88 9.11 6.82 -2.94
C GLY A 88 8.88 7.06 -1.45
N SER A 89 9.86 6.71 -0.60
CA SER A 89 9.67 6.72 0.85
C SER A 89 9.54 8.12 1.46
N THR A 90 9.90 9.17 0.71
CA THR A 90 9.87 10.59 1.11
C THR A 90 10.44 10.79 2.52
N ASN A 91 9.74 11.48 3.42
CA ASN A 91 10.19 11.68 4.81
C ASN A 91 10.04 10.43 5.70
N GLY A 92 9.52 9.32 5.18
CA GLY A 92 9.35 8.05 5.89
C GLY A 92 8.24 8.05 6.94
N LEU A 93 7.42 9.10 7.06
CA LEU A 93 6.42 9.20 8.13
C LEU A 93 5.02 9.52 7.60
N LYS A 94 4.89 10.59 6.81
CA LYS A 94 3.62 10.97 6.20
C LYS A 94 3.40 10.07 4.98
N ASN A 95 2.17 9.56 4.82
CA ASN A 95 1.79 8.69 3.69
C ASN A 95 2.57 7.38 3.56
N SER A 96 3.53 7.07 4.45
CA SER A 96 4.31 5.83 4.37
C SER A 96 3.45 4.59 4.53
N ASN A 97 3.66 3.64 3.62
CA ASN A 97 2.98 2.36 3.58
C ASN A 97 3.62 1.32 4.50
N THR A 98 4.84 1.58 4.99
CA THR A 98 5.58 0.64 5.85
C THR A 98 5.84 1.17 7.26
N TRP A 99 5.43 2.41 7.56
CA TRP A 99 5.68 3.00 8.89
C TRP A 99 5.09 2.19 10.03
N LEU A 100 3.82 1.80 9.87
CA LEU A 100 3.09 0.97 10.82
C LEU A 100 3.74 -0.42 10.98
N LEU A 101 4.20 -1.01 9.88
CA LEU A 101 4.78 -2.35 9.84
C LEU A 101 6.08 -2.40 10.64
N GLU A 102 6.97 -1.43 10.43
CA GLU A 102 8.23 -1.31 11.19
C GLU A 102 7.94 -1.05 12.68
N THR A 103 7.18 0.01 12.99
CA THR A 103 7.12 0.55 14.36
C THR A 103 6.22 -0.24 15.30
N LYS A 104 5.12 -0.81 14.80
CA LYS A 104 4.15 -1.55 15.62
C LYS A 104 4.35 -3.06 15.54
N PHE A 105 4.67 -3.56 14.35
CA PHE A 105 4.78 -4.99 14.08
C PHE A 105 6.23 -5.50 14.05
N GLY A 106 7.22 -4.61 14.18
CA GLY A 106 8.63 -4.99 14.29
C GLY A 106 9.18 -5.56 12.99
N TRP A 107 8.65 -5.12 11.85
CA TRP A 107 9.18 -5.52 10.55
C TRP A 107 10.51 -4.83 10.27
N SER A 108 11.32 -5.46 9.42
CA SER A 108 12.55 -4.88 8.86
C SER A 108 12.35 -4.66 7.36
N GLY A 109 13.22 -3.90 6.70
CA GLY A 109 13.05 -3.64 5.29
C GLY A 109 14.01 -2.64 4.69
N ILE A 110 13.72 -2.28 3.45
CA ILE A 110 14.49 -1.33 2.63
C ILE A 110 13.56 -0.20 2.20
N LEU A 111 14.03 1.03 2.36
CA LEU A 111 13.41 2.26 1.89
C LEU A 111 14.32 2.84 0.81
N ALA A 112 13.77 3.13 -0.37
CA ALA A 112 14.51 3.81 -1.43
C ALA A 112 13.91 5.21 -1.66
N GLU A 113 14.76 6.23 -1.57
CA GLU A 113 14.40 7.62 -1.77
C GLU A 113 15.57 8.38 -2.40
N PRO A 114 15.48 8.72 -3.71
CA PRO A 114 16.57 9.41 -4.41
C PRO A 114 16.58 10.93 -4.22
N ASN A 115 15.51 11.55 -3.74
CA ASN A 115 15.44 13.01 -3.59
C ASN A 115 16.15 13.47 -2.30
N PRO A 116 17.27 14.21 -2.38
CA PRO A 116 18.08 14.60 -1.23
C PRO A 116 17.34 15.44 -0.19
N ILE A 117 16.26 16.13 -0.57
CA ILE A 117 15.46 16.94 0.36
C ILE A 117 14.88 16.09 1.49
N TRP A 118 14.60 14.81 1.23
CA TRP A 118 13.97 13.91 2.17
C TRP A 118 14.95 13.14 3.06
N HIS A 119 16.22 13.03 2.66
CA HIS A 119 17.18 12.13 3.29
C HIS A 119 17.35 12.38 4.80
N SER A 120 17.40 13.66 5.20
CA SER A 120 17.57 14.00 6.62
C SER A 120 16.34 13.63 7.45
N GLU A 121 15.12 13.88 6.96
CA GLU A 121 13.90 13.52 7.69
C GLU A 121 13.69 12.00 7.69
N LEU A 122 13.95 11.34 6.55
CA LEU A 122 13.86 9.89 6.41
C LEU A 122 14.74 9.18 7.43
N ALA A 123 16.02 9.59 7.54
CA ALA A 123 16.97 9.03 8.51
C ALA A 123 16.59 9.31 9.97
N LEU A 124 15.86 10.38 10.25
CA LEU A 124 15.35 10.68 11.60
C LEU A 124 14.11 9.86 11.95
N ASN A 125 13.27 9.54 10.96
CA ASN A 125 11.98 8.89 11.16
C ASN A 125 12.06 7.35 11.09
N ARG A 126 13.13 6.78 10.53
CA ARG A 126 13.22 5.35 10.16
C ARG A 126 14.52 4.69 10.61
N ILE A 127 14.43 3.41 10.93
CA ILE A 127 15.60 2.57 11.29
C ILE A 127 15.89 1.47 10.26
N ALA A 128 14.95 1.21 9.34
CA ALA A 128 15.12 0.37 8.17
C ALA A 128 16.33 0.80 7.33
N HIS A 129 16.79 -0.10 6.46
CA HIS A 129 17.84 0.25 5.52
C HIS A 129 17.35 1.34 4.57
N ILE A 130 18.15 2.39 4.40
CA ILE A 130 17.86 3.49 3.48
C ILE A 130 18.86 3.42 2.34
N ASP A 131 18.34 3.38 1.12
CA ASP A 131 19.11 3.52 -0.12
C ASP A 131 18.73 4.85 -0.80
N HIS A 132 19.73 5.61 -1.21
CA HIS A 132 19.56 6.91 -1.84
C HIS A 132 19.61 6.85 -3.37
N ARG A 133 19.75 5.66 -3.95
CA ARG A 133 19.69 5.45 -5.39
C ARG A 133 18.24 5.39 -5.85
N CYS A 134 18.01 5.79 -7.09
CA CYS A 134 16.71 5.68 -7.74
C CYS A 134 16.49 4.23 -8.17
N VAL A 135 15.43 3.59 -7.66
CA VAL A 135 15.05 2.25 -8.14
C VAL A 135 14.57 2.38 -9.58
N SER A 136 15.19 1.62 -10.49
CA SER A 136 14.93 1.70 -11.93
C SER A 136 15.03 0.33 -12.59
N SER A 137 14.87 0.27 -13.91
CA SER A 137 15.00 -0.95 -14.70
C SER A 137 16.46 -1.45 -14.81
N ARG A 138 17.46 -0.61 -14.50
CA ARG A 138 18.89 -0.93 -14.61
C ARG A 138 19.71 -0.30 -13.47
N SER A 139 20.74 -1.00 -13.03
CA SER A 139 21.74 -0.51 -12.07
C SER A 139 22.89 0.22 -12.78
N ASP A 140 23.66 0.94 -11.98
CA ASP A 140 24.95 1.54 -12.37
C ASP A 140 24.83 2.50 -13.56
N THR A 141 23.69 3.19 -13.65
CA THR A 141 23.46 4.30 -14.57
C THR A 141 23.08 5.55 -13.81
N THR A 142 23.14 6.69 -14.48
CA THR A 142 22.69 7.97 -13.93
C THR A 142 21.50 8.45 -14.74
N VAL A 143 20.42 8.83 -14.08
CA VAL A 143 19.21 9.37 -14.72
C VAL A 143 18.97 10.81 -14.26
N LYS A 144 18.28 11.57 -15.11
CA LYS A 144 17.78 12.89 -14.72
C LYS A 144 16.47 12.71 -13.95
N PHE A 145 16.47 13.16 -12.70
CA PHE A 145 15.34 13.12 -11.79
C PHE A 145 14.83 14.53 -11.54
N LEU A 146 13.52 14.74 -11.65
CA LEU A 146 12.88 16.02 -11.36
C LEU A 146 12.54 16.06 -9.87
N ALA A 147 13.33 16.81 -9.10
CA ALA A 147 13.01 17.11 -7.71
C ALA A 147 12.08 18.33 -7.65
N THR A 148 10.86 18.16 -7.15
CA THR A 148 9.88 19.25 -6.99
C THR A 148 10.06 19.97 -5.65
N ASP A 149 11.11 20.78 -5.53
CA ASP A 149 11.57 21.38 -4.26
C ASP A 149 10.55 22.30 -3.55
N PHE A 150 9.59 22.90 -4.25
CA PHE A 150 8.82 24.05 -3.70
C PHE A 150 7.28 23.98 -3.78
N SER A 151 6.71 23.09 -4.58
CA SER A 151 5.25 23.06 -4.80
C SER A 151 4.57 21.80 -4.28
N ASP A 152 5.18 20.63 -4.47
CA ASP A 152 4.78 19.36 -3.86
C ASP A 152 5.91 18.32 -4.06
N PRO A 153 6.84 18.16 -3.09
CA PRO A 153 8.00 17.29 -3.28
C PRO A 153 7.65 15.79 -3.35
N GLU A 154 6.41 15.42 -2.99
CA GLU A 154 5.87 14.06 -3.15
C GLU A 154 5.73 13.69 -4.64
N LEU A 155 5.60 14.67 -5.55
CA LEU A 155 5.40 14.46 -7.00
C LEU A 155 6.72 14.36 -7.82
N SER A 156 7.83 14.02 -7.18
CA SER A 156 9.13 13.94 -7.86
C SER A 156 9.21 12.66 -8.72
N SER A 157 9.72 12.76 -9.95
CA SER A 157 9.74 11.62 -10.91
C SER A 157 10.94 11.69 -11.86
N ILE A 158 11.27 10.60 -12.54
CA ILE A 158 12.28 10.58 -13.61
C ILE A 158 11.76 11.39 -14.82
N VAL A 159 12.62 12.24 -15.40
CA VAL A 159 12.25 13.18 -16.49
C VAL A 159 11.56 12.50 -17.68
N GLU A 160 11.96 11.28 -18.03
CA GLU A 160 11.40 10.54 -19.17
C GLU A 160 9.93 10.12 -18.96
N PHE A 161 9.47 10.05 -17.70
CA PHE A 161 8.10 9.67 -17.34
C PHE A 161 7.22 10.88 -16.99
N SER A 162 7.77 12.09 -16.93
CA SER A 162 7.07 13.30 -16.47
C SER A 162 6.24 14.02 -17.55
N GLY A 163 6.11 13.43 -18.75
CA GLY A 163 5.73 14.15 -19.97
C GLY A 163 4.24 14.38 -20.24
N ASP A 164 3.29 13.74 -19.54
CA ASP A 164 1.91 13.62 -20.05
C ASP A 164 0.77 13.56 -19.01
N ASP A 165 0.98 14.05 -17.79
CA ASP A 165 0.00 13.95 -16.70
C ASP A 165 -0.35 15.32 -16.08
N HIS A 166 -1.40 15.31 -15.25
CA HIS A 166 -2.05 16.50 -14.68
C HIS A 166 -1.14 17.43 -13.85
N PHE A 167 0.07 16.96 -13.49
CA PHE A 167 1.04 17.70 -12.66
C PHE A 167 2.28 18.18 -13.44
N SER A 168 2.28 18.05 -14.78
CA SER A 168 3.38 18.52 -15.66
C SER A 168 3.78 19.98 -15.43
N GLU A 169 2.81 20.86 -15.11
CA GLU A 169 3.06 22.29 -14.83
C GLU A 169 3.81 22.50 -13.49
N ILE A 170 3.54 21.67 -12.47
CA ILE A 170 4.22 21.69 -11.17
C ILE A 170 5.65 21.15 -11.32
N ARG A 171 5.83 20.05 -12.05
CA ARG A 171 7.14 19.45 -12.32
C ARG A 171 8.02 20.26 -13.27
N SER A 172 7.43 21.09 -14.14
CA SER A 172 8.19 22.04 -14.99
C SER A 172 8.99 23.10 -14.21
N ARG A 173 8.72 23.24 -12.90
CA ARG A 173 9.44 24.12 -11.97
C ARG A 173 10.43 23.38 -11.07
N GLY A 174 10.50 22.05 -11.17
CA GLY A 174 11.43 21.23 -10.39
C GLY A 174 12.87 21.36 -10.86
N THR A 175 13.82 21.14 -9.96
CA THR A 175 15.25 21.12 -10.28
C THR A 175 15.58 19.73 -10.83
N ALA A 176 16.08 19.66 -12.06
CA ALA A 176 16.63 18.40 -12.59
C ALA A 176 17.95 18.10 -11.88
N ILE A 177 17.99 17.00 -11.13
CA ILE A 177 19.19 16.46 -10.48
C ILE A 177 19.60 15.16 -11.17
N GLU A 178 20.88 14.82 -11.05
CA GLU A 178 21.41 13.53 -11.51
C GLU A 178 21.46 12.58 -10.30
N VAL A 179 20.86 11.40 -10.44
CA VAL A 179 20.84 10.37 -9.41
C VAL A 179 21.28 9.04 -9.97
N ASP A 180 22.05 8.30 -9.18
CA ASP A 180 22.46 6.94 -9.52
C ASP A 180 21.29 5.98 -9.40
N THR A 181 21.24 4.98 -10.28
CA THR A 181 20.15 3.99 -10.31
C THR A 181 20.57 2.65 -9.74
N VAL A 182 19.59 1.91 -9.24
CA VAL A 182 19.72 0.52 -8.81
C VAL A 182 18.51 -0.28 -9.30
N SER A 183 18.74 -1.48 -9.85
CA SER A 183 17.66 -2.40 -10.18
C SER A 183 17.04 -2.97 -8.92
N LEU A 184 15.75 -3.34 -8.95
CA LEU A 184 15.12 -4.00 -7.79
C LEU A 184 15.91 -5.24 -7.34
N GLY A 185 16.41 -6.05 -8.28
CA GLY A 185 17.22 -7.23 -7.95
C GLY A 185 18.51 -6.87 -7.19
N ASP A 186 19.25 -5.87 -7.67
CA ASP A 186 20.51 -5.46 -7.05
C ASP A 186 20.30 -4.73 -5.72
N LEU A 187 19.20 -3.99 -5.57
CA LEU A 187 18.79 -3.42 -4.29
C LEU A 187 18.57 -4.52 -3.26
N LEU A 188 17.79 -5.54 -3.61
CA LEU A 188 17.52 -6.68 -2.73
C LEU A 188 18.82 -7.42 -2.35
N ASN A 189 19.74 -7.58 -3.30
CA ASN A 189 21.03 -8.21 -3.05
C ASN A 189 21.95 -7.35 -2.16
N SER A 190 21.93 -6.03 -2.32
CA SER A 190 22.77 -5.09 -1.54
C SER A 190 22.51 -5.15 -0.04
N TYR A 191 21.30 -5.57 0.35
CA TYR A 191 20.86 -5.64 1.75
C TYR A 191 20.51 -7.08 2.18
N ASP A 192 20.99 -8.09 1.45
CA ASP A 192 20.75 -9.51 1.76
C ASP A 192 19.28 -9.84 2.04
N ALA A 193 18.37 -9.26 1.26
CA ALA A 193 16.93 -9.41 1.45
C ALA A 193 16.52 -10.91 1.34
N PRO A 194 15.52 -11.35 2.14
CA PRO A 194 15.10 -12.75 2.14
C PRO A 194 14.51 -13.19 0.79
N ASP A 195 14.49 -14.50 0.54
CA ASP A 195 13.85 -15.09 -0.66
C ASP A 195 12.34 -14.78 -0.74
N VAL A 196 11.73 -14.50 0.42
CA VAL A 196 10.32 -14.14 0.57
C VAL A 196 10.23 -12.80 1.26
N ILE A 197 9.69 -11.83 0.55
CA ILE A 197 9.43 -10.48 1.07
C ILE A 197 7.94 -10.35 1.25
N ASN A 198 7.48 -9.92 2.42
CA ASN A 198 6.06 -9.94 2.71
C ASN A 198 5.31 -8.79 2.04
N TYR A 199 5.97 -7.66 1.82
CA TYR A 199 5.34 -6.49 1.20
C TYR A 199 6.29 -5.69 0.32
N LEU A 200 5.83 -5.35 -0.88
CA LEU A 200 6.45 -4.37 -1.78
C LEU A 200 5.48 -3.21 -2.04
N SER A 201 5.92 -1.99 -1.75
CA SER A 201 5.24 -0.74 -2.12
C SER A 201 6.00 -0.06 -3.25
N VAL A 202 5.37 0.04 -4.43
CA VAL A 202 5.93 0.67 -5.63
C VAL A 202 5.19 1.97 -5.89
N ASP A 203 5.86 3.08 -5.59
CA ASP A 203 5.36 4.44 -5.82
C ASP A 203 6.54 5.25 -6.38
N THR A 204 6.55 5.44 -7.70
CA THR A 204 7.67 6.06 -8.42
C THR A 204 7.20 7.09 -9.45
N GLU A 205 5.94 7.51 -9.37
CA GLU A 205 5.35 8.56 -10.20
C GLU A 205 5.58 8.30 -11.70
N GLY A 206 5.42 7.04 -12.15
CA GLY A 206 5.31 6.66 -13.56
C GLY A 206 6.29 5.60 -14.09
N SER A 207 7.30 5.18 -13.31
CA SER A 207 8.30 4.18 -13.74
C SER A 207 8.00 2.75 -13.28
N GLU A 208 6.83 2.50 -12.71
CA GLU A 208 6.45 1.25 -12.03
C GLU A 208 6.52 0.05 -12.98
N LEU A 209 5.98 0.21 -14.20
CA LEU A 209 5.95 -0.84 -15.21
C LEU A 209 7.37 -1.24 -15.64
N ASP A 210 8.27 -0.27 -15.80
CA ASP A 210 9.63 -0.51 -16.28
C ASP A 210 10.46 -1.23 -15.23
N ILE A 211 10.33 -0.83 -13.96
CA ILE A 211 10.96 -1.50 -12.81
C ILE A 211 10.47 -2.95 -12.72
N LEU A 212 9.14 -3.15 -12.73
CA LEU A 212 8.55 -4.48 -12.56
C LEU A 212 8.84 -5.39 -13.77
N SER A 213 8.87 -4.85 -14.99
CA SER A 213 9.16 -5.63 -16.20
C SER A 213 10.61 -6.09 -16.27
N ALA A 214 11.54 -5.31 -15.72
CA ALA A 214 12.96 -5.66 -15.64
C ALA A 214 13.27 -6.67 -14.52
N TYR A 215 12.42 -6.76 -13.50
CA TYR A 215 12.65 -7.66 -12.37
C TYR A 215 12.39 -9.13 -12.73
N GLY A 216 13.34 -10.01 -12.37
CA GLY A 216 13.28 -11.45 -12.66
C GLY A 216 12.18 -12.20 -11.89
N PHE A 217 11.73 -11.68 -10.75
CA PHE A 217 10.89 -12.37 -9.75
C PHE A 217 11.58 -13.59 -9.13
N ASP A 218 12.91 -13.57 -9.03
CA ASP A 218 13.69 -14.61 -8.36
C ASP A 218 13.43 -14.65 -6.84
N ARG A 219 13.24 -13.47 -6.21
CA ARG A 219 12.63 -13.34 -4.88
C ARG A 219 11.15 -13.04 -5.03
N ARG A 220 10.32 -13.68 -4.21
CA ARG A 220 8.86 -13.53 -4.28
C ARG A 220 8.37 -12.48 -3.28
N PHE A 221 7.26 -11.84 -3.63
CA PHE A 221 6.52 -10.98 -2.72
C PHE A 221 5.23 -11.68 -2.29
N ASP A 222 4.80 -11.53 -1.04
CA ASP A 222 3.47 -12.01 -0.64
C ASP A 222 2.39 -11.01 -1.06
N LEU A 223 2.65 -9.71 -0.85
CA LEU A 223 1.78 -8.59 -1.20
C LEU A 223 2.53 -7.51 -1.97
N ILE A 224 1.88 -6.91 -2.96
CA ILE A 224 2.43 -5.80 -3.75
C ILE A 224 1.36 -4.71 -3.86
N SER A 225 1.67 -3.45 -3.55
CA SER A 225 0.90 -2.29 -3.98
C SER A 225 1.70 -1.51 -5.01
N VAL A 226 1.02 -1.07 -6.07
CA VAL A 226 1.61 -0.30 -7.16
C VAL A 226 0.74 0.92 -7.42
N GLU A 227 1.33 2.11 -7.43
CA GLU A 227 0.65 3.31 -7.93
C GLU A 227 0.34 3.12 -9.42
N ASN A 228 -0.92 3.29 -9.82
CA ASN A 228 -1.31 3.11 -11.21
C ASN A 228 -1.32 4.43 -11.97
N ASN A 229 -0.63 4.43 -13.10
CA ASN A 229 -0.89 5.36 -14.18
C ASN A 229 -1.91 4.73 -15.17
N PRO A 230 -2.98 5.43 -15.60
CA PRO A 230 -3.96 4.90 -16.56
C PRO A 230 -3.36 4.35 -17.86
N LYS A 231 -2.15 4.80 -18.24
CA LYS A 231 -1.43 4.31 -19.42
C LYS A 231 -0.77 2.95 -19.22
N THR A 232 -0.36 2.63 -17.99
CA THR A 232 0.46 1.44 -17.68
C THR A 232 -0.28 0.41 -16.83
N GLU A 233 -1.37 0.79 -16.16
CA GLU A 233 -2.14 -0.05 -15.25
C GLU A 233 -2.46 -1.43 -15.81
N GLN A 234 -3.00 -1.49 -17.04
CA GLN A 234 -3.35 -2.77 -17.67
C GLN A 234 -2.11 -3.65 -17.89
N MET A 235 -0.99 -3.06 -18.31
CA MET A 235 0.26 -3.79 -18.54
C MET A 235 0.85 -4.34 -17.24
N ILE A 236 0.79 -3.54 -16.16
CA ILE A 236 1.21 -3.96 -14.81
C ILE A 236 0.33 -5.11 -14.32
N GLU A 237 -0.99 -5.01 -14.47
CA GLU A 237 -1.90 -6.08 -14.07
C GLU A 237 -1.65 -7.37 -14.85
N GLU A 238 -1.43 -7.29 -16.17
CA GLU A 238 -1.10 -8.44 -17.01
C GLU A 238 0.24 -9.08 -16.63
N LEU A 239 1.27 -8.27 -16.39
CA LEU A 239 2.59 -8.70 -15.95
C LEU A 239 2.51 -9.45 -14.61
N LEU A 240 1.93 -8.81 -13.59
CA LEU A 240 1.82 -9.39 -12.25
C LEU A 240 0.92 -10.64 -12.25
N ARG A 241 -0.15 -10.65 -13.05
CA ARG A 241 -0.97 -11.86 -13.25
C ARG A 241 -0.15 -13.00 -13.86
N GLY A 242 0.67 -12.71 -14.86
CA GLY A 242 1.61 -13.68 -15.46
C GLY A 242 2.61 -14.25 -14.45
N LYS A 243 2.96 -13.48 -13.41
CA LYS A 243 3.83 -13.89 -12.30
C LYS A 243 3.10 -14.56 -11.13
N GLY A 244 1.78 -14.78 -11.24
CA GLY A 244 1.00 -15.50 -10.24
C GLY A 244 0.42 -14.62 -9.12
N TYR A 245 0.33 -13.31 -9.33
CA TYR A 245 -0.35 -12.39 -8.44
C TYR A 245 -1.77 -12.12 -8.91
N ARG A 246 -2.66 -11.81 -7.98
CA ARG A 246 -4.05 -11.46 -8.29
C ARG A 246 -4.39 -10.12 -7.67
N ARG A 247 -4.98 -9.24 -8.47
CA ARG A 247 -5.51 -7.95 -7.99
C ARG A 247 -6.69 -8.17 -7.04
N VAL A 248 -6.75 -7.40 -5.96
CA VAL A 248 -7.79 -7.46 -4.92
C VAL A 248 -8.28 -6.06 -4.56
N TYR A 249 -9.45 -5.98 -3.92
CA TYR A 249 -9.97 -4.75 -3.33
C TYR A 249 -9.97 -3.54 -4.28
N GLN A 250 -10.27 -3.74 -5.56
CA GLN A 250 -10.28 -2.70 -6.59
C GLN A 250 -11.19 -1.51 -6.22
N GLN A 251 -12.26 -1.76 -5.46
CA GLN A 251 -13.17 -0.73 -4.98
C GLN A 251 -12.60 0.12 -3.82
N PHE A 252 -11.50 -0.30 -3.21
CA PHE A 252 -10.84 0.38 -2.08
C PHE A 252 -9.46 0.93 -2.43
N SER A 253 -8.77 0.31 -3.39
CA SER A 253 -7.38 0.65 -3.72
C SER A 253 -7.22 1.97 -4.48
N GLN A 254 -8.30 2.68 -4.83
CA GLN A 254 -8.29 4.01 -5.44
C GLN A 254 -7.38 4.09 -6.68
N TRP A 255 -6.27 4.83 -6.61
CA TRP A 255 -5.29 4.98 -7.68
C TRP A 255 -4.17 3.94 -7.63
N ASP A 256 -4.22 2.99 -6.69
CA ASP A 256 -3.29 1.85 -6.64
C ASP A 256 -3.93 0.56 -7.20
N GLY A 257 -3.05 -0.36 -7.61
CA GLY A 257 -3.33 -1.78 -7.73
C GLY A 257 -2.78 -2.53 -6.52
N TRP A 258 -3.64 -3.24 -5.78
CA TRP A 258 -3.22 -4.12 -4.70
C TRP A 258 -3.25 -5.58 -5.16
N TYR A 259 -2.13 -6.28 -5.01
CA TYR A 259 -1.90 -7.61 -5.55
C TYR A 259 -1.48 -8.58 -4.46
N VAL A 260 -2.09 -9.76 -4.47
CA VAL A 260 -1.79 -10.84 -3.53
C VAL A 260 -1.22 -12.02 -4.29
N SER A 261 -0.12 -12.59 -3.78
CA SER A 261 0.44 -13.83 -4.30
C SER A 261 -0.54 -14.99 -4.19
N LYS A 262 -0.67 -15.80 -5.24
CA LYS A 262 -1.49 -17.02 -5.21
C LYS A 262 -1.05 -18.01 -4.13
N GLU A 263 0.22 -17.98 -3.72
CA GLU A 263 0.76 -18.87 -2.68
C GLU A 263 0.24 -18.51 -1.29
N LEU A 264 -0.03 -17.22 -1.03
CA LEU A 264 -0.64 -16.75 0.22
C LEU A 264 -2.11 -17.19 0.32
N ARG A 265 -2.83 -17.23 -0.80
CA ARG A 265 -4.27 -17.51 -0.85
C ARG A 265 -4.66 -19.00 -0.93
N LYS A 266 -3.90 -19.91 -0.31
CA LYS A 266 -4.48 -21.19 0.18
C LYS A 266 -5.36 -20.92 1.40
N ARG A 267 -6.37 -20.07 1.26
CA ARG A 267 -7.24 -19.67 2.37
C ARG A 267 -8.00 -20.87 2.88
N GLN A 268 -7.86 -21.12 4.18
CA GLN A 268 -8.79 -21.94 4.92
C GLN A 268 -10.17 -21.29 4.82
N THR A 269 -11.20 -22.09 4.51
CA THR A 269 -12.59 -21.65 4.61
C THR A 269 -12.84 -21.15 6.02
N ILE A 270 -13.30 -19.90 6.18
CA ILE A 270 -13.67 -19.37 7.49
C ILE A 270 -14.94 -20.11 7.93
N GLU A 271 -14.79 -21.12 8.78
CA GLU A 271 -15.90 -21.82 9.40
C GLU A 271 -16.21 -21.18 10.75
N VAL A 272 -17.39 -20.55 10.85
CA VAL A 272 -17.86 -19.99 12.12
C VAL A 272 -18.53 -21.09 12.93
N VAL A 273 -17.79 -21.64 13.90
CA VAL A 273 -18.33 -22.61 14.86
C VAL A 273 -19.10 -21.84 15.93
N ALA A 274 -20.44 -21.87 15.86
CA ALA A 274 -21.32 -21.19 16.80
C ALA A 274 -22.37 -22.15 17.40
N PRO A 275 -22.87 -21.89 18.63
CA PRO A 275 -23.96 -22.67 19.22
C PRO A 275 -25.22 -22.63 18.32
N ALA A 276 -25.96 -23.74 18.27
CA ALA A 276 -27.25 -23.78 17.58
C ALA A 276 -28.19 -22.68 18.14
N SER A 277 -28.82 -21.98 17.20
CA SER A 277 -29.56 -20.74 17.41
C SER A 277 -30.92 -20.90 18.06
#